data_AF-A0A496Y4Q6-F1
#
_entry.id   AF-A0A496Y4Q6-F1
#
_cell.length_a   1.000
_cell.length_b   1.000
_cell.length_c   1.000
_cell.angle_alpha   90.00
_cell.angle_beta   90.00
_cell.angle_gamma   90.00
#
_symmetry.space_group_name_H-M   'P 1'
#
loop_
_entity.id
_entity.type
_entity.pdbx_description
1 polymer ?
#
loop_
_entity_poly.entity_id
_entity_poly.type
_entity_poly.pdbx_seq_one_letter_code
_entity_poly.pdbx_strand_id
1 'polypeptide(L)'
;MDKVRKIDSINEPTEPQKSALQVFAQIQELFRRLGILGQKLRLEFEGNKYLISCDERAFLVYRINEQDAVPPGVPGWPVCLVTAETVVDECGPAPLKCEYFSTGLALPDWLEIIEQYYRPESDDAAASG
;
A
#
# COMPACT_ATOMS: atom_id res chain seq x y z
N MET A 1 -27.73 50.45 3.67
CA MET A 1 -28.18 49.13 4.13
C MET A 1 -28.02 48.17 2.96
N ASP A 2 -27.13 47.23 3.18
CA ASP A 2 -26.21 46.66 2.20
C ASP A 2 -26.82 45.55 1.34
N LYS A 3 -26.54 45.61 0.03
CA LYS A 3 -26.66 44.50 -0.90
C LYS A 3 -25.32 43.78 -0.93
N VAL A 4 -25.20 42.61 -0.29
CA VAL A 4 -24.03 41.72 -0.48
C VAL A 4 -24.47 40.27 -0.74
N ARG A 5 -24.52 39.99 -2.04
CA ARG A 5 -24.19 38.79 -2.83
C ARG A 5 -24.15 37.43 -2.10
N LYS A 6 -25.02 36.52 -2.56
CA LYS A 6 -24.85 35.07 -2.50
C LYS A 6 -23.54 34.72 -3.22
N ILE A 7 -22.63 34.06 -2.52
CA ILE A 7 -21.42 33.49 -3.10
C ILE A 7 -21.77 32.05 -3.45
N ASP A 8 -22.16 31.81 -4.70
CA ASP A 8 -22.17 30.46 -5.25
C ASP A 8 -20.71 30.04 -5.42
N SER A 9 -20.17 29.34 -4.43
CA SER A 9 -18.83 28.76 -4.54
C SER A 9 -18.91 27.54 -5.45
N ILE A 10 -18.53 27.79 -6.70
CA ILE A 10 -17.87 26.87 -7.64
C ILE A 10 -17.39 25.56 -7.00
N ASN A 11 -18.10 24.46 -7.29
CA ASN A 11 -17.55 23.11 -7.14
C ASN A 11 -16.43 22.96 -8.18
N GLU A 12 -15.19 22.91 -7.73
CA GLU A 12 -14.09 22.35 -8.50
C GLU A 12 -14.43 20.88 -8.82
N PRO A 13 -14.16 20.37 -10.04
CA PRO A 13 -14.34 18.96 -10.33
C PRO A 13 -13.32 18.18 -9.52
N THR A 14 -13.76 17.65 -8.38
CA THR A 14 -13.00 16.69 -7.59
C THR A 14 -12.87 15.43 -8.45
N GLU A 15 -11.65 14.99 -8.72
CA GLU A 15 -11.44 13.70 -9.39
C GLU A 15 -12.26 12.62 -8.68
N PRO A 16 -12.91 11.70 -9.42
CA PRO A 16 -13.71 10.66 -8.79
C PRO A 16 -12.80 9.81 -7.88
N GLN A 17 -13.00 9.91 -6.57
CA GLN A 17 -12.35 9.03 -5.60
C GLN A 17 -12.71 7.58 -5.94
N LYS A 18 -11.69 6.76 -6.18
CA LYS A 18 -11.88 5.32 -6.41
C LYS A 18 -12.44 4.67 -5.15
N SER A 19 -13.40 3.75 -5.31
CA SER A 19 -13.90 2.97 -4.18
C SER A 19 -12.86 1.94 -3.71
N ALA A 20 -12.98 1.47 -2.45
CA ALA A 20 -12.11 0.43 -1.91
C ALA A 20 -12.08 -0.83 -2.80
N LEU A 21 -13.23 -1.24 -3.32
CA LEU A 21 -13.36 -2.34 -4.28
C LEU A 21 -12.53 -2.11 -5.55
N GLN A 22 -12.57 -0.90 -6.12
CA GLN A 22 -11.80 -0.57 -7.33
C GLN A 22 -10.30 -0.55 -7.06
N VAL A 23 -9.88 -0.01 -5.91
CA VAL A 23 -8.49 -0.01 -5.47
C VAL A 23 -8.01 -1.46 -5.27
N PHE A 24 -8.76 -2.28 -4.55
CA PHE A 24 -8.40 -3.67 -4.29
C PHE A 24 -8.29 -4.49 -5.59
N ALA A 25 -9.24 -4.33 -6.51
CA ALA A 25 -9.19 -4.99 -7.81
C ALA A 25 -7.93 -4.62 -8.62
N GLN A 26 -7.49 -3.35 -8.55
CA GLN A 26 -6.25 -2.90 -9.21
C GLN A 26 -5.00 -3.54 -8.60
N ILE A 27 -4.96 -3.68 -7.27
CA ILE A 27 -3.85 -4.33 -6.58
C ILE A 27 -3.80 -5.82 -6.93
N GLN A 28 -4.95 -6.50 -6.94
CA GLN A 28 -5.01 -7.91 -7.35
C GLN A 28 -4.51 -8.10 -8.78
N GLU A 29 -4.90 -7.20 -9.70
CA GLU A 29 -4.44 -7.28 -11.08
C GLU A 29 -2.93 -7.09 -11.22
N LEU A 30 -2.35 -6.15 -10.46
CA LEU A 30 -0.89 -6.00 -10.38
C LEU A 30 -0.23 -7.31 -9.92
N PHE A 31 -0.71 -7.91 -8.83
CA PHE A 31 -0.14 -9.15 -8.30
C PHE A 31 -0.32 -10.34 -9.25
N ARG A 32 -1.42 -10.41 -10.01
CA ARG A 32 -1.62 -11.41 -11.06
C ARG A 32 -0.63 -11.21 -12.21
N ARG A 33 -0.48 -9.97 -12.70
CA ARG A 33 0.46 -9.62 -13.78
C ARG A 33 1.90 -9.97 -13.41
N LEU A 34 2.27 -9.75 -12.16
CA LEU A 34 3.60 -10.08 -11.63
C LEU A 34 3.75 -11.57 -11.25
N GLY A 35 2.69 -12.39 -11.33
CA GLY A 35 2.73 -13.82 -11.00
C GLY A 35 2.87 -14.14 -9.49
N ILE A 36 2.61 -13.16 -8.62
CA ILE A 36 2.84 -13.23 -7.17
C ILE A 36 1.56 -13.23 -6.32
N LEU A 37 0.38 -13.28 -6.94
CA LEU A 37 -0.89 -13.39 -6.21
C LEU A 37 -0.91 -14.68 -5.37
N GLY A 38 -1.37 -14.56 -4.12
CA GLY A 38 -1.41 -15.65 -3.13
C GLY A 38 -0.08 -15.95 -2.45
N GLN A 39 0.99 -15.25 -2.82
CA GLN A 39 2.32 -15.45 -2.24
C GLN A 39 2.57 -14.51 -1.06
N LYS A 40 3.43 -14.96 -0.12
CA LYS A 40 3.97 -14.14 0.96
C LYS A 40 5.37 -13.69 0.57
N LEU A 41 5.52 -12.39 0.38
CA LEU A 41 6.74 -11.74 -0.07
C LEU A 41 7.46 -11.15 1.12
N ARG A 42 8.79 -11.26 1.14
CA ARG A 42 9.63 -10.54 2.11
C ARG A 42 10.44 -9.49 1.35
N LEU A 43 10.42 -8.28 1.87
CA LEU A 43 11.09 -7.14 1.26
C LEU A 43 11.85 -6.36 2.34
N GLU A 44 13.03 -5.88 2.00
CA GLU A 44 13.79 -4.96 2.84
C GLU A 44 13.82 -3.59 2.17
N PHE A 45 13.40 -2.55 2.87
CA PHE A 45 13.37 -1.18 2.39
C PHE A 45 13.80 -0.22 3.51
N GLU A 46 14.76 0.66 3.22
CA GLU A 46 15.34 1.60 4.18
C GLU A 46 15.77 0.94 5.51
N GLY A 47 16.37 -0.25 5.43
CA GLY A 47 16.85 -1.01 6.58
C GLY A 47 15.74 -1.64 7.44
N ASN A 48 14.50 -1.65 6.96
CA ASN A 48 13.37 -2.30 7.61
C ASN A 48 12.87 -3.48 6.79
N LYS A 49 12.46 -4.56 7.47
CA LYS A 49 11.90 -5.74 6.82
C LYS A 49 10.38 -5.72 6.84
N TYR A 50 9.79 -6.09 5.72
CA TYR A 50 8.36 -6.13 5.50
C TYR A 50 7.91 -7.50 5.01
N LEU A 51 6.73 -7.91 5.44
CA LEU A 51 5.97 -9.01 4.87
C LEU A 51 4.81 -8.43 4.07
N ILE A 52 4.76 -8.78 2.79
CA ILE A 52 3.73 -8.30 1.86
C ILE A 52 2.97 -9.52 1.34
N SER A 53 1.65 -9.41 1.26
CA SER A 53 0.83 -10.44 0.61
C SER A 53 -0.42 -9.85 0.00
N CYS A 54 -0.85 -10.42 -1.11
CA CYS A 54 -2.14 -10.15 -1.72
C CYS A 54 -2.81 -11.47 -2.06
N ASP A 55 -4.06 -11.65 -1.67
CA ASP A 55 -4.88 -12.80 -2.05
C ASP A 55 -6.28 -12.36 -2.52
N GLU A 56 -7.22 -13.30 -2.57
CA GLU A 56 -8.60 -13.02 -3.01
C GLU A 56 -9.40 -12.16 -2.02
N ARG A 57 -8.90 -11.94 -0.81
CA ARG A 57 -9.62 -11.28 0.29
C ARG A 57 -8.97 -9.98 0.73
N ALA A 58 -7.64 -9.91 0.73
CA ALA A 58 -6.92 -8.74 1.19
C ALA A 58 -5.55 -8.57 0.52
N PHE A 59 -5.15 -7.31 0.43
CA PHE A 59 -3.76 -6.88 0.29
C PHE A 59 -3.27 -6.37 1.64
N LEU A 60 -2.05 -6.73 2.02
CA LEU A 60 -1.53 -6.51 3.35
C LEU A 60 -0.03 -6.29 3.33
N VAL A 61 0.41 -5.26 4.06
CA VAL A 61 1.81 -4.94 4.32
C VAL A 61 2.00 -4.89 5.84
N TYR A 62 2.93 -5.69 6.34
CA TYR A 62 3.38 -5.68 7.73
C TYR A 62 4.86 -5.32 7.81
N ARG A 63 5.23 -4.45 8.74
CA ARG A 63 6.63 -4.30 9.15
C ARG A 63 6.98 -5.37 10.17
N ILE A 64 7.99 -6.18 9.88
CA ILE A 64 8.47 -7.25 10.76
C ILE A 64 9.24 -6.61 11.92
N ASN A 65 8.91 -6.99 13.16
CA ASN A 65 9.68 -6.57 14.34
C ASN A 65 11.01 -7.34 14.39
N GLU A 66 12.12 -6.62 14.45
CA GLU A 66 13.47 -7.20 14.58
C GLU A 66 14.03 -7.14 16.00
N GLN A 67 13.28 -6.55 16.96
CA GLN A 67 13.72 -6.47 18.36
C GLN A 67 13.45 -7.78 19.11
N ASP A 68 14.49 -8.31 19.75
CA ASP A 68 14.47 -9.53 20.58
C ASP A 68 13.54 -9.45 21.82
N ALA A 69 13.04 -8.26 22.17
CA ALA A 69 12.23 -8.03 23.36
C ALA A 69 10.70 -8.08 23.12
N VAL A 70 10.25 -8.30 21.88
CA VAL A 70 8.82 -8.41 21.58
C VAL A 70 8.36 -9.85 21.84
N PRO A 71 7.23 -10.07 22.56
CA PRO A 71 6.73 -11.41 22.83
C PRO A 71 6.56 -12.23 21.54
N PRO A 72 6.97 -13.51 21.52
CA PRO A 72 6.74 -14.39 20.39
C PRO A 72 5.24 -14.45 20.07
N GLY A 73 4.89 -14.19 18.81
CA GLY A 73 3.50 -14.16 18.33
C GLY A 73 2.99 -12.79 17.88
N VAL A 74 3.77 -11.72 18.02
CA VAL A 74 3.48 -10.40 17.41
C VAL A 74 4.25 -10.29 16.09
N PRO A 75 3.64 -10.58 14.93
CA PRO A 75 4.36 -10.74 13.66
C PRO A 75 4.91 -9.43 13.09
N GLY A 76 4.55 -8.28 13.67
CA GLY A 76 4.85 -6.97 13.14
C GLY A 76 3.73 -5.96 13.40
N TRP A 77 3.82 -4.80 12.76
CA TRP A 77 2.79 -3.75 12.77
C TRP A 77 2.12 -3.65 11.39
N PRO A 78 0.78 -3.65 11.28
CA PRO A 78 0.11 -3.43 10.00
C PRO A 78 0.42 -2.02 9.51
N VAL A 79 0.93 -1.91 8.30
CA VAL A 79 1.23 -0.62 7.67
C VAL A 79 0.15 -0.27 6.65
N CYS A 80 -0.29 -1.26 5.88
CA CYS A 80 -1.33 -1.08 4.87
C CYS A 80 -2.23 -2.32 4.82
N LEU A 81 -3.54 -2.12 4.81
CA LEU A 81 -4.55 -3.15 4.61
C LEU A 81 -5.57 -2.64 3.60
N VAL A 82 -5.75 -3.38 2.51
CA VAL A 82 -6.79 -3.11 1.53
C VAL A 82 -7.65 -4.34 1.36
N THR A 83 -8.97 -4.13 1.39
CA THR A 83 -9.99 -5.14 1.14
C THR A 83 -11.03 -4.55 0.18
N ALA A 84 -12.02 -5.36 -0.21
CA ALA A 84 -13.15 -4.87 -1.01
C ALA A 84 -13.98 -3.76 -0.31
N GLU A 85 -13.91 -3.69 1.02
CA GLU A 85 -14.76 -2.79 1.83
C GLU A 85 -14.00 -1.59 2.39
N THR A 86 -12.69 -1.73 2.61
CA THR A 86 -11.89 -0.69 3.27
C THR A 86 -10.48 -0.58 2.70
N VAL A 87 -9.96 0.64 2.74
CA VAL A 87 -8.55 0.99 2.53
C VAL A 87 -8.08 1.60 3.84
N VAL A 88 -7.21 0.88 4.54
CA VAL A 88 -6.53 1.36 5.75
C VAL A 88 -5.07 1.51 5.40
N ASP A 89 -4.62 2.76 5.36
CA ASP A 89 -3.24 3.12 5.16
C ASP A 89 -2.79 3.85 6.43
N GLU A 90 -1.78 3.35 7.14
CA GLU A 90 -1.17 4.09 8.25
C GLU A 90 -0.30 5.23 7.70
N CYS A 91 -0.95 6.16 7.00
CA CYS A 91 -0.36 7.40 6.50
C CYS A 91 -1.03 8.64 7.12
N GLY A 92 -1.69 8.49 8.28
CA GLY A 92 -2.43 9.54 8.99
C GLY A 92 -1.94 9.78 10.43
N PRO A 93 -1.95 11.02 10.94
CA PRO A 93 -1.26 11.39 12.17
C PRO A 93 -1.96 10.81 13.40
N ALA A 94 -1.42 9.74 13.97
CA ALA A 94 -1.73 9.43 15.36
C ALA A 94 -1.18 10.58 16.24
N PRO A 95 -1.88 11.04 17.29
CA PRO A 95 -1.40 12.10 18.20
C PRO A 95 -0.12 11.70 18.97
N LEU A 96 0.38 10.49 18.76
CA LEU A 96 1.65 9.99 19.25
C LEU A 96 2.61 9.96 18.07
N LYS A 97 3.33 11.07 17.86
CA LYS A 97 4.55 11.11 17.04
C LYS A 97 5.55 10.10 17.58
N CYS A 98 5.42 8.87 17.15
CA CYS A 98 6.48 7.91 17.26
C CYS A 98 6.87 7.60 15.82
N GLU A 99 7.81 8.39 15.32
CA GLU A 99 8.47 8.22 14.00
C GLU A 99 9.00 6.79 13.82
N TYR A 100 9.15 6.06 14.92
CA TYR A 100 9.49 4.65 14.96
C TYR A 100 8.48 3.73 14.27
N PHE A 101 7.20 4.10 14.16
CA PHE A 101 6.16 3.24 13.57
C PHE A 101 5.66 3.70 12.19
N SER A 102 5.86 4.97 11.83
CA SER A 102 5.49 5.48 10.51
C SER A 102 6.52 5.04 9.47
N THR A 103 6.06 4.45 8.37
CA THR A 103 6.91 4.19 7.20
C THR A 103 7.02 5.40 6.29
N GLY A 104 6.14 6.39 6.42
CA GLY A 104 6.04 7.52 5.49
C GLY A 104 5.63 7.14 4.07
N LEU A 105 5.24 5.88 3.85
CA LEU A 105 4.86 5.34 2.54
C LEU A 105 3.35 5.17 2.48
N ALA A 106 2.73 5.73 1.45
CA ALA A 106 1.34 5.51 1.11
C ALA A 106 1.19 4.26 0.23
N LEU A 107 -0.05 3.81 0.04
CA LEU A 107 -0.36 2.69 -0.84
C LEU A 107 0.31 2.76 -2.24
N PRO A 108 0.28 3.89 -2.98
CA PRO A 108 0.96 3.98 -4.28
C PRO A 108 2.46 3.67 -4.22
N ASP A 109 3.14 4.13 -3.16
CA ASP A 109 4.57 3.91 -2.97
C ASP A 109 4.86 2.42 -2.76
N TRP A 110 4.01 1.73 -1.99
CA TRP A 110 4.12 0.27 -1.83
C TRP A 110 3.98 -0.48 -3.15
N LEU A 111 3.01 -0.08 -3.99
CA LEU A 111 2.80 -0.72 -5.28
C LEU A 111 3.97 -0.49 -6.23
N GLU A 112 4.55 0.71 -6.23
CA GLU A 112 5.76 1.03 -7.00
C GLU A 112 6.95 0.17 -6.54
N ILE A 113 7.20 0.09 -5.23
CA ILE A 113 8.27 -0.75 -4.67
C ILE A 113 8.08 -2.22 -5.07
N ILE A 114 6.86 -2.77 -4.92
CA ILE A 114 6.58 -4.16 -5.29
C ILE A 114 6.83 -4.40 -6.78
N GLU A 115 6.36 -3.50 -7.64
CA GLU A 115 6.55 -3.62 -9.08
C GLU A 115 8.03 -3.55 -9.48
N GLN A 116 8.85 -2.72 -8.82
CA GLN A 116 10.29 -2.66 -9.07
C GLN A 116 11.02 -3.95 -8.65
N TYR A 117 10.66 -4.53 -7.51
CA TYR A 117 11.33 -5.72 -6.97
C TYR A 117 10.91 -7.02 -7.63
N TYR A 118 9.64 -7.12 -8.04
CA TYR A 118 9.06 -8.35 -8.58
C TYR A 118 8.70 -8.22 -10.06
N ARG A 119 9.21 -7.21 -10.77
CA ARG A 119 9.09 -7.13 -12.22
C ARG A 119 9.58 -8.46 -12.80
N PRO A 120 8.76 -9.18 -13.57
CA PRO A 120 9.24 -10.37 -14.25
C PRO A 120 10.42 -9.97 -15.13
N GLU A 121 11.54 -10.66 -14.99
CA GLU A 121 12.62 -10.59 -15.98
C GLU A 121 11.96 -10.88 -17.32
N SER A 122 11.88 -9.85 -18.17
CA SER A 122 11.43 -10.07 -19.54
C SER A 122 12.37 -11.10 -20.15
N ASP A 123 11.83 -12.03 -20.95
CA ASP A 123 12.53 -13.09 -21.68
C ASP A 123 13.63 -12.55 -22.64
N ASP A 124 14.61 -11.80 -22.16
CA ASP A 124 15.81 -11.39 -22.89
C ASP A 124 16.87 -12.52 -22.95
N ALA A 125 16.47 -13.75 -22.62
CA ALA A 125 17.25 -14.97 -22.87
C ALA A 125 16.89 -15.67 -24.20
N ALA A 126 16.14 -15.01 -25.08
CA ALA A 126 15.83 -15.49 -26.44
C ALA A 126 16.55 -14.67 -27.54
N ALA A 127 17.79 -14.20 -27.29
CA ALA A 127 18.63 -13.63 -28.34
C ALA A 127 20.13 -13.81 -28.03
N SER A 128 20.59 -15.06 -28.07
CA SER A 128 21.97 -15.37 -28.41
C SER A 128 21.95 -16.72 -29.12
N GLY A 129 21.73 -16.63 -30.43
CA GLY A 129 22.00 -17.71 -31.38
C GLY A 129 23.48 -17.86 -31.67
#